data_AF-A0A932WYZ4-F1
#
_entry.id   AF-A0A932WYZ4-F1
#
_cell.length_a   1.000
_cell.length_b   1.000
_cell.length_c   1.000
_cell.angle_alpha   90.00
_cell.angle_beta   90.00
_cell.angle_gamma   90.00
#
_symmetry.space_group_name_H-M   'P 1'
#
loop_
_entity.id
_entity.type
_entity.pdbx_description
1 polymer ?
#
loop_
_entity_poly.entity_id
_entity_poly.type
_entity_poly.pdbx_seq_one_letter_code
_entity_poly.pdbx_strand_id
1 'polypeptide(L)'
;MRDVVIIGSGSAGLTAAIYAARANLKPLVLEGVEAGGQLTLTTLVENFPGFPEGLQGPELIQRMKDQAARFGTEYMAGDVTAADLSKRPFTLTLDGKPLETRTLIIASGASARWLG
;
A
#
# COMPACT_ATOMS: atom_id res chain seq x y z
N MET A 1 17.44 -0.81 -6.75
CA MET A 1 17.29 0.26 -5.74
C MET A 1 16.10 1.14 -6.13
N ARG A 2 15.18 1.41 -5.20
CA ARG A 2 14.00 2.27 -5.39
C ARG A 2 14.15 3.61 -4.64
N ASP A 3 13.50 4.66 -5.12
CA ASP A 3 13.45 5.94 -4.39
C ASP A 3 12.46 5.89 -3.22
N VAL A 4 11.28 5.30 -3.46
CA VAL A 4 10.23 5.12 -2.46
C VAL A 4 9.66 3.71 -2.56
N VAL A 5 9.63 3.01 -1.44
CA VAL A 5 8.87 1.78 -1.25
C VAL A 5 7.80 2.02 -0.19
N ILE A 6 6.60 1.52 -0.46
CA ILE A 6 5.43 1.63 0.41
C ILE A 6 5.02 0.21 0.78
N ILE A 7 4.99 -0.11 2.08
CA ILE A 7 4.50 -1.40 2.57
C ILE A 7 3.02 -1.25 2.88
N GLY A 8 2.17 -1.98 2.16
CA GLY A 8 0.73 -1.99 2.34
C GLY A 8 -0.04 -1.33 1.20
N SER A 9 -1.12 -1.99 0.78
CA SER A 9 -1.96 -1.61 -0.37
C SER A 9 -3.38 -1.15 0.03
N GLY A 10 -3.59 -0.84 1.32
CA GLY A 10 -4.81 -0.19 1.79
C GLY A 10 -4.89 1.29 1.41
N SER A 11 -5.94 1.97 1.86
CA SER A 11 -6.20 3.40 1.55
C SER A 11 -5.02 4.32 1.89
N ALA A 12 -4.33 4.08 3.01
CA ALA A 12 -3.14 4.83 3.41
C ALA A 12 -1.97 4.67 2.42
N GLY A 13 -1.64 3.43 2.07
CA GLY A 13 -0.56 3.12 1.13
C GLY A 13 -0.85 3.62 -0.28
N LEU A 14 -2.09 3.44 -0.75
CA LEU A 14 -2.52 3.93 -2.07
C LEU A 14 -2.53 5.47 -2.14
N THR A 15 -2.93 6.15 -1.08
CA THR A 15 -2.84 7.62 -1.02
C THR A 15 -1.38 8.08 -1.07
N ALA A 16 -0.49 7.47 -0.28
CA ALA A 16 0.94 7.77 -0.33
C ALA A 16 1.52 7.54 -1.74
N ALA A 17 1.10 6.47 -2.42
CA ALA A 17 1.51 6.14 -3.78
C ALA A 17 1.05 7.21 -4.79
N ILE A 18 -0.20 7.67 -4.72
CA ILE A 18 -0.72 8.76 -5.58
C ILE A 18 0.18 9.99 -5.47
N TYR A 19 0.52 10.42 -4.24
CA TYR A 19 1.32 11.62 -4.03
C TYR A 19 2.78 11.43 -4.47
N ALA A 20 3.41 10.30 -4.13
CA ALA A 20 4.78 10.02 -4.53
C ALA A 20 4.92 9.88 -6.06
N ALA A 21 3.95 9.24 -6.71
CA ALA A 21 3.92 9.09 -8.16
C ALA A 21 3.76 10.44 -8.88
N ARG A 22 2.89 11.33 -8.36
CA ARG A 22 2.74 12.70 -8.87
C ARG A 22 3.98 13.57 -8.67
N ALA A 23 4.80 13.25 -7.67
CA ALA A 23 6.12 13.86 -7.47
C ALA A 23 7.21 13.22 -8.34
N ASN A 24 6.86 12.36 -9.30
CA ASN A 24 7.75 11.66 -10.22
C ASN A 24 8.78 10.75 -9.52
N LEU A 25 8.44 10.20 -8.35
CA LEU A 25 9.32 9.31 -7.56
C LEU A 25 9.16 7.82 -7.90
N LYS A 26 8.27 7.48 -8.85
CA LYS A 26 8.01 6.09 -9.31
C LYS A 26 7.89 5.10 -8.12
N PRO A 27 6.93 5.30 -7.20
CA PRO A 27 6.83 4.50 -5.98
C PRO A 27 6.53 3.03 -6.32
N LEU A 28 7.07 2.12 -5.50
CA LEU A 28 6.69 0.72 -5.48
C LEU A 28 5.82 0.43 -4.26
N VAL A 29 4.61 -0.07 -4.48
CA VAL A 29 3.72 -0.56 -3.42
C VAL A 29 3.87 -2.07 -3.29
N LEU A 30 4.24 -2.53 -2.10
CA LEU A 30 4.27 -3.94 -1.74
C LEU A 30 2.92 -4.30 -1.14
N GLU A 31 2.19 -5.19 -1.81
CA GLU A 31 0.76 -5.38 -1.52
C GLU A 31 0.49 -6.10 -0.20
N GLY A 32 1.43 -6.93 0.26
CA GLY A 32 1.28 -7.79 1.44
C GLY A 32 0.29 -8.94 1.21
N VAL A 33 0.03 -9.70 2.28
CA VAL A 33 -0.88 -10.85 2.25
C VAL A 33 -2.35 -10.40 2.08
N GLU A 34 -2.74 -9.31 2.72
CA GLU A 34 -4.09 -8.74 2.65
C GLU A 34 -4.12 -7.59 1.64
N ALA A 35 -4.01 -7.91 0.35
CA ALA A 35 -4.03 -6.91 -0.72
C ALA A 35 -5.33 -6.08 -0.68
N GLY A 36 -5.18 -4.76 -0.70
CA GLY A 36 -6.27 -3.80 -0.55
C GLY A 36 -6.66 -3.44 0.89
N GLY A 37 -6.11 -4.13 1.88
CA GLY A 37 -6.39 -3.89 3.30
C GLY A 37 -7.83 -4.19 3.71
N GLN A 38 -8.21 -3.82 4.95
CA GLN A 38 -9.49 -4.21 5.56
C GLN A 38 -10.75 -3.79 4.78
N LEU A 39 -10.68 -2.74 3.95
CA LEU A 39 -11.82 -2.31 3.13
C LEU A 39 -12.25 -3.37 2.10
N THR A 40 -11.39 -4.33 1.75
CA THR A 40 -11.79 -5.42 0.86
C THR A 40 -12.70 -6.45 1.53
N LEU A 41 -12.77 -6.44 2.87
CA LEU A 41 -13.57 -7.36 3.67
C LEU A 41 -14.97 -6.83 3.98
N THR A 42 -15.21 -5.52 3.79
CA THR A 42 -16.54 -4.92 3.99
C THR A 42 -17.32 -4.85 2.69
N THR A 43 -18.64 -4.78 2.79
CA THR A 43 -19.53 -4.60 1.65
C THR A 43 -19.68 -3.12 1.30
N LEU A 44 -20.51 -2.38 2.01
CA LEU A 44 -20.83 -0.98 1.72
C LEU A 44 -20.04 -0.02 2.62
N VAL A 45 -19.48 1.02 2.03
CA VAL A 45 -18.81 2.13 2.70
C VAL A 45 -19.61 3.41 2.44
N GLU A 46 -20.21 3.96 3.49
CA GLU A 46 -21.10 5.15 3.39
C GLU A 46 -20.44 6.44 3.91
N ASN A 47 -19.25 6.33 4.49
CA ASN A 47 -18.59 7.42 5.20
C ASN A 47 -17.24 7.84 4.59
N PHE A 48 -16.92 7.38 3.38
CA PHE A 48 -15.76 7.88 2.64
C PHE A 48 -16.15 9.13 1.84
N PRO A 49 -15.57 10.32 2.13
CA PRO A 49 -15.96 11.55 1.45
C PRO A 49 -15.82 11.49 -0.07
N GLY A 50 -16.79 12.04 -0.79
CA GLY A 50 -16.84 12.03 -2.26
C GLY A 50 -17.80 10.99 -2.85
N PHE A 51 -18.38 10.12 -2.02
CA PHE A 51 -19.36 9.10 -2.43
C PHE A 51 -20.65 9.23 -1.61
N PRO A 52 -21.56 10.17 -1.94
CA PRO A 52 -22.76 10.41 -1.14
C PRO A 52 -23.73 9.21 -1.10
N GLU A 53 -23.75 8.39 -2.14
CA GLU A 53 -24.54 7.15 -2.21
C GLU A 53 -23.79 5.93 -1.63
N GLY A 54 -22.60 6.16 -1.06
CA GLY A 54 -21.65 5.11 -0.70
C GLY A 54 -21.07 4.36 -1.92
N LEU A 55 -20.20 3.39 -1.65
CA LEU A 55 -19.68 2.44 -2.64
C LEU A 55 -19.18 1.17 -1.98
N GLN A 56 -18.93 0.13 -2.78
CA GLN A 56 -18.39 -1.11 -2.24
C GLN A 56 -16.94 -0.94 -1.78
N GLY A 57 -16.56 -1.56 -0.66
CA GLY A 57 -15.20 -1.50 -0.12
C GLY A 57 -14.12 -1.96 -1.12
N PRO A 58 -14.26 -3.13 -1.77
CA PRO A 58 -13.37 -3.56 -2.85
C PRO A 58 -13.33 -2.58 -4.03
N GLU A 59 -14.46 -1.96 -4.37
CA GLU A 59 -14.55 -0.99 -5.46
C GLU A 59 -13.77 0.29 -5.13
N LEU A 60 -13.89 0.79 -3.90
CA LEU A 60 -13.11 1.94 -3.43
C LEU A 60 -11.61 1.69 -3.57
N ILE A 61 -11.14 0.53 -3.10
CA ILE A 61 -9.73 0.14 -3.18
C ILE A 61 -9.27 0.03 -4.64
N GLN A 62 -10.06 -0.60 -5.51
CA GLN A 62 -9.72 -0.71 -6.93
C GLN A 62 -9.60 0.66 -7.59
N ARG A 63 -10.54 1.58 -7.34
CA ARG A 63 -10.48 2.96 -7.84
C ARG A 63 -9.22 3.70 -7.37
N MET A 64 -8.83 3.52 -6.11
CA MET A 64 -7.59 4.11 -5.57
C MET A 64 -6.34 3.50 -6.22
N LYS A 65 -6.33 2.18 -6.47
CA LYS A 65 -5.25 1.49 -7.16
C LYS A 65 -5.10 1.98 -8.61
N ASP A 66 -6.19 2.09 -9.34
CA ASP A 66 -6.20 2.62 -10.71
C ASP A 66 -5.71 4.08 -10.77
N GLN A 67 -6.08 4.90 -9.77
CA GLN A 67 -5.62 6.28 -9.67
C GLN A 67 -4.10 6.37 -9.45
N ALA A 68 -3.54 5.55 -8.56
CA ALA A 68 -2.09 5.50 -8.33
C ALA A 68 -1.33 4.94 -9.55
N ALA A 69 -1.85 3.87 -10.18
CA ALA A 69 -1.28 3.28 -11.39
C ALA A 69 -1.19 4.29 -12.55
N ARG A 70 -2.24 5.11 -12.73
CA ARG A 70 -2.29 6.17 -13.74
C ARG A 70 -1.14 7.18 -13.63
N PHE A 71 -0.58 7.39 -12.44
CA PHE A 71 0.57 8.28 -12.22
C PHE A 71 1.93 7.55 -12.24
N GLY A 72 1.96 6.25 -12.53
CA GLY A 72 3.19 5.46 -12.64
C GLY A 72 3.61 4.76 -11.35
N THR A 73 2.67 4.50 -10.44
CA THR A 73 2.89 3.57 -9.32
C THR A 73 3.04 2.14 -9.84
N GLU A 74 4.04 1.42 -9.34
CA GLU A 74 4.19 -0.02 -9.55
C GLU A 74 3.68 -0.79 -8.33
N TYR A 75 3.17 -1.99 -8.58
CA TYR A 75 2.69 -2.90 -7.54
C TYR A 75 3.46 -4.21 -7.61
N MET A 76 3.77 -4.77 -6.45
CA MET A 76 4.40 -6.08 -6.33
C MET A 76 3.74 -6.85 -5.19
N ALA A 77 3.27 -8.04 -5.50
CA ALA A 77 2.86 -9.01 -4.49
C ALA A 77 4.10 -9.51 -3.74
N GLY A 78 3.95 -9.77 -2.45
CA GLY A 78 5.00 -10.30 -1.60
C GLY A 78 4.90 -9.76 -0.19
N ASP A 79 5.49 -10.49 0.74
CA ASP A 79 5.47 -10.15 2.16
C ASP A 79 6.83 -9.62 2.63
N VAL A 80 6.80 -8.52 3.37
CA VAL A 80 8.01 -7.94 3.96
C VAL A 80 8.19 -8.51 5.35
N THR A 81 9.17 -9.40 5.50
CA THR A 81 9.40 -10.13 6.76
C THR A 81 10.44 -9.47 7.66
N ALA A 82 11.28 -8.58 7.12
CA ALA A 82 12.25 -7.81 7.88
C ALA A 82 12.61 -6.48 7.21
N ALA A 83 13.10 -5.52 8.01
CA ALA A 83 13.66 -4.26 7.53
C ALA A 83 14.88 -3.87 8.37
N ASP A 84 16.03 -3.66 7.72
CA ASP A 84 17.20 -3.01 8.31
C ASP A 84 17.10 -1.50 8.09
N LEU A 85 16.80 -0.79 9.18
CA LEU A 85 16.65 0.67 9.21
C LEU A 85 17.86 1.39 9.82
N SER A 86 18.91 0.65 10.20
CA SER A 86 20.09 1.19 10.90
C SER A 86 20.99 2.04 10.00
N LYS A 87 20.89 1.84 8.68
CA LYS A 87 21.71 2.50 7.65
C LYS A 87 20.86 2.91 6.45
N ARG A 88 21.45 3.70 5.56
CA ARG A 88 20.81 4.14 4.31
C ARG A 88 21.64 3.69 3.08
N PRO A 89 21.00 3.27 1.97
CA PRO A 89 19.56 3.04 1.82
C PRO A 89 19.05 1.93 2.76
N PHE A 90 17.76 1.96 3.08
CA PHE A 90 17.13 0.92 3.89
C PHE A 90 17.05 -0.38 3.09
N THR A 91 17.19 -1.53 3.77
CA THR A 91 17.07 -2.85 3.15
C THR A 91 15.87 -3.58 3.72
N LEU A 92 14.95 -4.00 2.87
CA LEU A 92 13.81 -4.86 3.21
C LEU A 92 14.11 -6.29 2.79
N THR A 93 13.57 -7.26 3.52
CA THR A 93 13.50 -8.66 3.09
C THR A 93 12.11 -8.94 2.57
N LEU A 94 11.97 -9.05 1.25
CA LEU A 94 10.73 -9.36 0.52
C LEU A 94 10.82 -10.81 0.02
N ASP A 95 9.97 -11.69 0.54
CA ASP A 95 9.96 -13.12 0.19
C ASP A 95 11.36 -13.78 0.23
N GLY A 96 12.17 -13.41 1.24
CA GLY A 96 13.54 -13.90 1.42
C GLY A 96 14.59 -13.24 0.53
N LYS A 97 14.22 -12.27 -0.32
CA LYS A 97 15.14 -11.52 -1.18
C LYS A 97 15.31 -10.08 -0.69
N PRO A 98 16.52 -9.49 -0.79
CA PRO A 98 16.74 -8.12 -0.40
C PRO A 98 16.13 -7.14 -1.42
N LEU A 99 15.50 -6.08 -0.90
CA LEU A 99 14.99 -4.94 -1.67
C LEU A 99 15.45 -3.64 -1.00
N GLU A 100 16.18 -2.81 -1.75
CA GLU A 100 16.72 -1.56 -1.22
C GLU A 100 15.90 -0.33 -1.62
N THR A 101 15.70 0.59 -0.67
CA THR A 101 14.99 1.85 -0.88
C THR A 101 15.62 3.04 -0.16
N ARG A 102 15.57 4.23 -0.77
CA ARG A 102 16.00 5.48 -0.11
C ARG A 102 15.02 5.94 0.98
N THR A 103 13.73 5.73 0.72
CA THR A 103 12.62 6.10 1.59
C THR A 103 11.66 4.93 1.74
N LEU A 104 11.20 4.71 2.97
CA LEU A 104 10.23 3.68 3.30
C LEU A 104 8.99 4.34 3.91
N ILE A 105 7.80 4.00 3.39
CA ILE A 105 6.51 4.36 3.99
C ILE A 105 5.87 3.08 4.50
N ILE A 106 5.58 3.03 5.81
CA ILE A 106 4.94 1.88 6.45
C ILE A 106 3.44 2.17 6.57
N ALA A 107 2.63 1.46 5.79
CA ALA A 107 1.18 1.55 5.74
C ALA A 107 0.54 0.14 5.82
N SER A 108 1.16 -0.76 6.60
CA SER A 108 0.78 -2.17 6.73
C SER A 108 -0.58 -2.40 7.39
N GLY A 109 -1.17 -1.36 7.98
CA GLY A 109 -2.45 -1.47 8.68
C GLY A 109 -2.33 -2.27 9.97
N ALA A 110 -3.44 -2.91 10.35
CA ALA A 110 -3.55 -3.80 11.49
C ALA A 110 -4.51 -4.94 11.13
N SER A 111 -4.48 -6.05 11.86
CA SER A 111 -5.43 -7.16 11.70
C SER A 111 -6.42 -7.19 12.87
N ALA A 112 -7.69 -7.50 12.60
CA ALA A 112 -8.69 -7.65 13.64
C ALA A 112 -8.37 -8.87 14.53
N ARG A 113 -8.44 -8.68 15.85
CA ARG A 113 -8.32 -9.79 16.81
C ARG A 113 -9.68 -10.41 17.04
N TRP A 114 -9.89 -11.58 16.49
CA TRP A 114 -11.10 -12.37 16.71
C TRP A 114 -10.96 -13.17 18.02
N LEU A 115 -12.02 -13.21 18.82
CA LEU A 115 -12.10 -14.12 19.96
C LEU A 115 -12.56 -15.49 19.43
N GLY A 116 -11.74 -16.50 19.67
CA GLY A 116 -12.10 -17.92 19.54
C GLY A 116 -12.38 -18.50 20.91
#